data_AF-Q9XIT2-F1
#
_entry.id   AF-Q9XIT2-F1
#
_cell.length_a   1.000
_cell.length_b   1.000
_cell.length_c   1.000
_cell.angle_alpha   90.00
_cell.angle_beta   90.00
_cell.angle_gamma   90.00
#
_symmetry.space_group_name_H-M   'P 1'
#
loop_
_entity.id
_entity.type
_entity.pdbx_description
1 polymer ?
#
loop_
_entity_poly.entity_id
_entity_poly.type
_entity_poly.pdbx_seq_one_letter_code
_entity_poly.pdbx_strand_id
1 'polypeptide(L)' 'LNYLKPDIKRGNISSDEEDLIIRLHSLLGNRWSLIAGRLPGR' A
#
# COMPACT_ATOMS: atom_id res chain seq x y z
N LEU A 1 14.92 -19.02 17.14
CA LEU A 1 13.65 -18.93 16.38
C LEU A 1 13.55 -17.52 15.79
N ASN A 2 14.08 -17.32 14.58
CA ASN A 2 14.13 -16.03 13.89
C ASN A 2 12.90 -15.88 12.98
N TYR A 3 11.94 -15.03 13.36
CA TYR A 3 10.68 -14.81 12.63
C TYR A 3 10.70 -13.61 11.67
N LEU A 4 11.85 -13.28 11.10
CA LEU A 4 11.92 -12.27 10.04
C LEU A 4 12.76 -12.84 8.91
N LYS A 5 12.09 -13.54 7.99
CA LYS A 5 12.68 -13.81 6.67
C LYS A 5 12.99 -12.46 6.04
N PRO A 6 14.27 -12.11 5.81
CA PRO A 6 14.64 -10.84 5.18
C PRO A 6 14.25 -10.78 3.69
N ASP A 7 13.73 -11.87 3.15
CA ASP A 7 13.24 -12.01 1.77
C ASP A 7 11.74 -11.74 1.62
N ILE A 8 11.07 -11.13 2.62
CA ILE A 8 9.80 -10.47 2.33
C ILE A 8 10.17 -9.25 1.49
N LYS A 9 10.23 -9.46 0.18
CA LYS A 9 10.22 -8.40 -0.82
C LYS A 9 9.07 -7.48 -0.43
N ARG A 10 9.39 -6.37 0.24
CA ARG A 10 8.50 -5.21 0.31
C ARG A 10 8.30 -4.88 -1.16
N GLY A 11 7.24 -5.41 -1.77
CA GLY A 11 6.93 -5.14 -3.17
C GLY A 11 7.09 -3.65 -3.34
N ASN A 12 8.02 -3.25 -4.21
CA ASN A 12 8.29 -1.84 -4.45
C ASN A 12 6.94 -1.21 -4.77
N ILE A 13 6.37 -0.49 -3.80
CA ILE A 13 5.21 0.35 -4.05
C ILE A 13 5.70 1.29 -5.12
N SER A 14 5.11 1.24 -6.31
CA SER A 14 5.53 2.15 -7.38
C SER A 14 5.29 3.58 -6.88
N SER A 15 6.08 4.54 -7.33
CA SER A 15 5.83 5.95 -7.04
C SER A 15 4.40 6.38 -7.41
N ASP A 16 3.81 5.73 -8.44
CA ASP A 16 2.41 5.90 -8.83
C ASP A 16 1.41 5.40 -7.77
N GLU A 17 1.70 4.26 -7.13
CA GLU A 17 0.86 3.73 -6.04
C GLU A 17 0.95 4.63 -4.81
N GLU A 18 2.13 5.18 -4.52
CA GLU A 18 2.30 6.15 -3.44
C GLU A 18 1.48 7.43 -3.67
N ASP A 19 1.54 8.02 -4.88
CA ASP A 19 0.73 9.20 -5.22
C ASP A 19 -0.78 8.89 -5.15
N LEU A 20 -1.18 7.71 -5.61
CA LEU A 20 -2.57 7.26 -5.55
C LEU A 20 -3.03 7.08 -4.10
N ILE A 21 -2.20 6.49 -3.22
CA ILE A 21 -2.50 6.35 -1.79
C ILE A 21 -2.68 7.73 -1.15
N ILE A 22 -1.79 8.68 -1.44
CA ILE A 22 -1.86 10.05 -0.89
C ILE A 22 -3.14 10.74 -1.36
N ARG A 23 -3.46 10.67 -2.66
CA ARG A 23 -4.72 11.23 -3.21
C ARG A 23 -5.95 10.58 -2.59
N LEU A 24 -5.98 9.26 -2.50
CA LEU A 24 -7.11 8.52 -1.94
C LEU A 24 -7.25 8.77 -0.44
N HIS A 25 -6.16 8.89 0.30
CA HIS A 25 -6.18 9.23 1.73
C HIS A 25 -6.68 10.66 1.94
N SER A 26 -6.28 11.61 1.09
CA SER A 26 -6.81 12.97 1.11
C SER A 26 -8.33 13.02 0.85
N LEU A 27 -8.84 12.16 -0.05
CA LEU A 27 -10.26 12.11 -0.40
C LEU A 27 -11.12 11.29 0.58
N LEU A 28 -10.59 10.19 1.13
CA LEU A 28 -11.34 9.19 1.90
C LEU A 28 -10.99 9.17 3.39
N GLY A 29 -9.91 9.84 3.78
CA GLY A 29 -9.35 9.81 5.13
C GLY A 29 -8.78 8.43 5.50
N ASN A 30 -8.90 8.05 6.78
CA ASN A 30 -8.35 6.81 7.34
C ASN A 30 -9.09 5.51 6.92
N ARG A 31 -9.73 5.50 5.74
CA ARG A 31 -10.46 4.34 5.19
C ARG A 31 -9.53 3.40 4.43
N TRP A 32 -8.51 2.89 5.10
CA TRP A 32 -7.46 2.05 4.50
C TRP A 32 -7.99 0.83 3.74
N SER A 33 -9.04 0.16 4.23
CA SER A 33 -9.65 -0.98 3.54
C SER A 33 -10.19 -0.60 2.16
N LEU A 34 -10.74 0.61 2.01
CA LEU A 34 -11.29 1.10 0.75
C LEU A 34 -10.20 1.60 -0.21
N ILE A 35 -9.14 2.19 0.35
CA ILE A 35 -7.95 2.62 -0.40
C ILE A 35 -7.24 1.40 -0.97
N ALA A 36 -7.02 0.37 -0.14
CA ALA A 36 -6.38 -0.89 -0.54
C ALA A 36 -7.17 -1.61 -1.64
N GLY A 37 -8.51 -1.61 -1.59
CA GLY A 37 -9.36 -2.19 -2.63
C GLY A 37 -9.36 -1.43 -3.97
N ARG A 38 -8.76 -0.23 -4.02
CA ARG A 38 -8.60 0.56 -5.26
C ARG A 38 -7.17 0.55 -5.82
N LEU A 39 -6.20 -0.04 -5.12
CA LEU A 39 -4.84 -0.16 -5.62
C LEU A 39 -4.76 -1.29 -6.65
N PRO A 40 -4.43 -1.01 -7.92
CA PRO A 40 -4.34 -2.04 -8.95
C PRO A 40 -3.11 -2.93 -8.67
N GLY A 41 -3.33 -4.20 -8.33
CA GLY A 41 -2.27 -5.15 -8.01
C GLY A 41 -2.40 -5.87 -6.67
N ARG A 42 -3.52 -5.68 -5.95
CA ARG A 42 -3.91 -6.44 -4.76
C ARG A 42 -5.35 -6.94 -4.84
#